data_AF-A0AAP0RFA6-F1
#
_entry.id   AF-A0AAP0RFA6-F1
#
_cell.length_a   1.000
_cell.length_b   1.000
_cell.length_c   1.000
_cell.angle_alpha   90.00
_cell.angle_beta   90.00
_cell.angle_gamma   90.00
#
_symmetry.space_group_name_H-M   'P 1'
#
loop_
_entity.id
_entity.type
_entity.pdbx_description
1 polymer ?
#
loop_
_entity_poly.entity_id
_entity_poly.type
_entity_poly.pdbx_seq_one_letter_code
_entity_poly.pdbx_strand_id
1 'polypeptide(L)'
;MAGGGVDYSFESAGNLDVLREAFLSTHDGWGLTVVLGIHPTPRMLPLHPMELFDGRRIVGTVFGDFKGKTQLPHLAKQCMLGVVNLDEFITHKLPFENINEAIDSAAQRRQMPEMPSTPLIFA
;
A
#
# COMPACT_ATOMS: atom_id res chain seq x y z
N MET A 1 13.69 17.53 -1.48
CA MET A 1 12.28 17.59 -1.94
C MET A 1 12.30 17.27 -3.43
N ALA A 2 11.51 16.29 -3.89
CA ALA A 2 11.55 15.84 -5.27
C ALA A 2 11.05 16.95 -6.20
N GLY A 3 11.97 17.68 -6.84
CA GLY A 3 11.71 18.83 -7.71
C GLY A 3 11.08 18.45 -9.06
N GLY A 4 10.22 17.44 -9.07
CA GLY A 4 9.58 16.85 -10.25
C GLY A 4 8.57 15.74 -9.96
N GLY A 5 8.37 15.33 -8.70
CA GLY A 5 7.53 14.18 -8.32
C GLY A 5 8.34 12.91 -7.98
N VAL A 6 7.66 11.88 -7.46
CA VAL A 6 8.24 10.57 -7.11
C VAL A 6 8.19 9.59 -8.28
N ASP A 7 9.07 8.59 -8.31
CA ASP A 7 9.10 7.61 -9.40
C ASP A 7 7.90 6.63 -9.32
N TYR A 8 7.43 6.35 -8.11
CA TYR A 8 6.34 5.48 -7.75
C TYR A 8 5.51 6.08 -6.61
N SER A 9 4.19 5.92 -6.69
CA SER A 9 3.28 6.22 -5.59
C SER A 9 2.36 5.04 -5.35
N PHE A 10 1.91 4.87 -4.10
CA PHE A 10 1.11 3.72 -3.68
C PHE A 10 -0.16 4.24 -3.00
N GLU A 11 -1.33 3.99 -3.59
CA GLU A 11 -2.62 4.31 -2.98
C GLU A 11 -3.10 3.10 -2.17
N SER A 12 -3.05 3.22 -0.85
CA SER A 12 -3.38 2.12 0.09
C SER A 12 -4.53 2.45 1.05
N ALA A 13 -5.25 3.55 0.83
CA ALA A 13 -6.33 4.01 1.68
C ALA A 13 -7.73 3.58 1.18
N GLY A 14 -7.87 3.24 -0.11
CA GLY A 14 -9.16 2.99 -0.75
C GLY A 14 -9.98 4.26 -0.92
N ASN A 15 -9.32 5.40 -1.13
CA ASN A 15 -9.95 6.72 -1.29
C ASN A 15 -9.56 7.35 -2.64
N LEU A 16 -10.53 7.89 -3.40
CA LEU A 16 -10.27 8.44 -4.73
C LEU A 16 -9.58 9.79 -4.74
N ASP A 17 -9.82 10.62 -3.72
CA ASP A 17 -9.12 11.90 -3.57
C ASP A 17 -7.64 11.61 -3.28
N VAL A 18 -7.36 10.62 -2.41
CA VAL A 18 -5.99 10.14 -2.17
C VAL A 18 -5.37 9.53 -3.43
N LEU A 19 -6.15 8.80 -4.24
CA LEU A 19 -5.67 8.27 -5.52
C LEU A 19 -5.27 9.39 -6.49
N ARG A 20 -6.06 10.46 -6.55
CA ARG A 20 -5.76 11.62 -7.39
C ARG A 20 -4.45 12.28 -6.97
N GLU A 21 -4.29 12.53 -5.68
CA GLU A 21 -3.06 13.11 -5.13
C GLU A 21 -1.85 12.18 -5.33
N ALA A 22 -2.03 10.87 -5.12
CA ALA A 22 -1.00 9.87 -5.38
C ALA A 22 -0.56 9.91 -6.86
N PHE A 23 -1.49 10.01 -7.80
CA PHE A 23 -1.16 10.15 -9.22
C PHE A 23 -0.39 11.44 -9.53
N LEU A 24 -0.87 12.59 -9.05
CA LEU A 24 -0.23 13.88 -9.30
C LEU A 24 1.14 14.02 -8.64
N SER A 25 1.37 13.32 -7.53
CA SER A 25 2.67 13.31 -6.86
C SER A 25 3.77 12.60 -7.65
N THR A 26 3.41 11.78 -8.65
CA THR A 26 4.40 11.05 -9.46
C THR A 26 5.03 11.92 -10.53
N HIS A 27 6.25 11.55 -10.91
CA HIS A 27 7.06 12.27 -11.87
C HIS A 27 6.43 12.30 -13.26
N ASP A 28 6.38 13.51 -13.85
CA ASP A 28 5.98 13.70 -15.25
C ASP A 28 6.95 12.95 -16.18
N GLY A 29 6.46 12.04 -17.01
CA GLY A 29 7.27 11.33 -18.00
C GLY A 29 7.47 9.84 -17.72
N TRP A 30 7.59 9.41 -16.46
CA TRP A 30 7.83 7.99 -16.14
C TRP A 30 7.17 7.48 -14.85
N GLY A 31 6.59 8.36 -14.05
CA GLY A 31 6.01 8.03 -12.75
C GLY A 31 4.98 6.90 -12.79
N LEU A 32 4.97 6.03 -11.78
CA LEU A 32 4.05 4.90 -11.68
C LEU A 32 3.23 4.94 -10.40
N THR A 33 1.92 5.12 -10.53
CA THR A 33 0.98 4.97 -9.42
C THR A 33 0.46 3.53 -9.35
N VAL A 34 0.63 2.90 -8.19
CA VAL A 34 0.13 1.55 -7.88
C VAL A 34 -1.10 1.69 -6.98
N VAL A 35 -2.23 1.13 -7.41
CA VAL A 35 -3.48 1.11 -6.64
C VAL A 35 -3.59 -0.20 -5.89
N LEU A 36 -3.64 -0.12 -4.56
CA LEU A 36 -3.77 -1.25 -3.62
C LEU A 36 -5.06 -1.15 -2.80
N GLY A 37 -5.51 0.07 -2.51
CA GLY A 37 -6.72 0.36 -1.76
C GLY A 37 -7.96 -0.15 -2.48
N ILE A 38 -8.89 -0.73 -1.72
CA ILE A 38 -10.16 -1.23 -2.26
C ILE A 38 -11.23 -0.17 -2.06
N HIS A 39 -11.76 0.37 -3.16
CA HIS A 39 -12.88 1.30 -3.11
C HIS A 39 -14.20 0.52 -2.92
N PRO A 40 -15.03 0.87 -1.92
CA PRO A 40 -16.20 0.08 -1.53
C PRO A 40 -17.35 0.12 -2.56
N THR A 41 -17.28 1.01 -3.54
CA THR A 41 -18.31 1.20 -4.56
C THR A 41 -17.68 1.34 -5.94
N PRO A 42 -18.35 0.89 -7.02
CA PRO A 42 -17.92 1.17 -8.37
C PRO A 42 -17.86 2.68 -8.60
N ARG A 43 -16.67 3.18 -8.91
CA ARG A 43 -16.44 4.59 -9.19
C ARG A 43 -15.48 4.72 -10.36
N MET A 44 -15.60 5.83 -11.08
CA MET A 44 -14.69 6.15 -12.16
C MET A 44 -13.34 6.60 -11.60
N LEU A 45 -12.29 6.29 -12.35
CA LEU A 45 -10.94 6.73 -12.05
C LEU A 45 -10.87 8.27 -12.19
N PRO A 46 -10.35 9.00 -11.19
CA PRO A 46 -10.37 10.47 -11.16
C PRO A 46 -9.23 11.07 -11.99
N LEU A 47 -8.99 10.55 -13.20
CA LEU A 47 -7.89 10.97 -14.06
C LEU A 47 -8.44 11.48 -15.40
N HIS A 48 -7.82 12.52 -15.92
CA HIS A 48 -8.05 12.95 -17.28
C HIS A 48 -7.16 12.11 -18.22
N PRO A 49 -7.71 11.45 -19.26
CA PRO A 49 -6.93 10.54 -20.11
C PRO A 49 -5.68 11.16 -20.74
N MET A 50 -5.69 12.47 -20.99
CA MET A 50 -4.52 13.16 -21.54
C MET A 50 -3.31 13.17 -20.59
N GLU A 51 -3.51 13.07 -19.28
CA GLU A 51 -2.41 13.04 -18.29
C GLU A 51 -1.57 11.77 -18.39
N LEU A 52 -2.07 10.71 -19.05
CA LEU A 52 -1.29 9.50 -19.35
C LEU A 52 -0.34 9.70 -20.55
N PHE A 53 -0.63 10.65 -21.44
CA PHE A 53 0.28 11.00 -22.54
C PHE A 53 1.52 11.72 -22.03
N ASP A 54 1.44 12.35 -20.86
CA ASP A 54 2.58 12.97 -20.18
C ASP A 54 3.51 11.92 -19.53
N GLY A 55 3.31 10.63 -19.80
CA GLY A 55 4.23 9.54 -19.43
C GLY A 55 4.01 8.95 -18.03
N ARG A 56 3.07 9.48 -17.25
CA ARG A 56 2.60 8.82 -16.02
C ARG A 56 1.89 7.51 -16.35
N ARG A 57 2.01 6.54 -15.45
CA ARG A 57 1.36 5.23 -15.54
C ARG A 57 0.58 4.97 -14.27
N ILE A 58 -0.51 4.23 -14.41
CA ILE A 58 -1.30 3.74 -13.29
C ILE A 58 -1.58 2.26 -13.48
N VAL A 59 -1.37 1.47 -12.43
CA VAL A 59 -1.62 0.03 -12.40
C VAL A 59 -2.37 -0.35 -11.13
N GLY A 60 -3.26 -1.32 -11.22
CA GLY A 60 -3.84 -1.97 -10.05
C GLY A 60 -3.04 -3.22 -9.71
N THR A 61 -2.97 -3.57 -8.43
CA THR A 61 -2.43 -4.85 -7.98
C THR A 61 -3.40 -5.56 -7.04
N VAL A 62 -3.40 -6.88 -7.10
CA VAL A 62 -4.11 -7.73 -6.13
C VAL A 62 -3.07 -8.57 -5.41
N PHE A 63 -3.02 -8.43 -4.09
CA PHE A 63 -2.05 -9.15 -3.25
C PHE A 63 -0.57 -8.89 -3.65
N GLY A 64 -0.27 -7.72 -4.20
CA GLY A 64 1.09 -7.37 -4.67
C GLY A 64 1.55 -8.21 -5.87
N ASP A 65 0.61 -8.73 -6.66
CA ASP A 65 0.82 -9.65 -7.78
C ASP A 65 1.55 -10.93 -7.36
N PHE A 66 1.40 -11.29 -6.09
CA PHE A 66 2.10 -12.38 -5.45
C PHE A 66 1.47 -13.74 -5.78
N LYS A 67 2.28 -14.63 -6.35
CA LYS A 67 1.94 -16.03 -6.61
C LYS A 67 2.06 -16.84 -5.32
N GLY A 68 0.98 -16.86 -4.55
CA GLY A 68 0.90 -17.48 -3.22
C GLY A 68 1.62 -18.84 -3.12
N LYS A 69 1.28 -19.82 -3.96
CA LYS A 69 1.85 -21.18 -3.85
C LYS A 69 3.37 -21.23 -4.02
N THR A 70 3.92 -20.46 -4.95
CA THR A 70 5.33 -20.52 -5.31
C THR A 70 6.19 -19.53 -4.54
N GLN A 71 5.62 -18.39 -4.13
CA GLN A 71 6.38 -17.30 -3.49
C GLN A 71 6.20 -17.25 -1.96
N LEU A 72 5.07 -17.72 -1.41
CA LEU A 72 4.83 -17.68 0.05
C LEU A 72 5.90 -18.42 0.86
N PRO A 73 6.36 -19.62 0.46
CA PRO A 73 7.42 -20.30 1.21
C PRO A 73 8.73 -19.50 1.25
N HIS A 74 9.02 -18.74 0.19
CA HIS A 74 10.20 -17.89 0.14
C HIS A 74 10.07 -16.70 1.08
N LEU A 75 8.93 -16.02 1.08
CA LEU A 75 8.65 -14.91 2.00
C LEU A 75 8.72 -15.38 3.46
N ALA A 76 8.12 -16.52 3.79
CA ALA A 76 8.20 -17.10 5.14
C ALA A 76 9.65 -17.36 5.57
N LYS A 77 10.48 -17.89 4.66
CA LYS A 77 11.91 -18.07 4.91
C LYS A 77 12.62 -16.73 5.15
N GLN A 78 12.30 -15.68 4.39
CA GLN A 78 12.86 -14.35 4.60
C GLN A 78 12.47 -13.77 5.96
N CYS A 79 11.23 -13.97 6.42
CA CYS A 79 10.81 -13.57 7.77
C CYS A 79 11.58 -14.32 8.85
N MET A 80 11.74 -15.65 8.71
CA MET A 80 12.51 -16.46 9.66
C MET A 80 14.00 -16.08 9.71
N LEU A 81 14.55 -15.60 8.60
CA LEU A 81 15.92 -15.08 8.51
C LEU A 81 16.04 -13.63 8.99
N GLY A 82 14.95 -12.99 9.39
CA GLY A 82 14.93 -11.58 9.82
C GLY A 82 15.14 -10.57 8.69
N VAL A 83 15.08 -10.99 7.42
CA VAL A 83 15.17 -10.09 6.25
C VAL A 83 13.92 -9.21 6.16
N VAL A 84 12.77 -9.76 6.54
CA VAL A 84 11.49 -9.03 6.65
C VAL A 84 11.07 -9.09 8.11
N ASN A 85 11.03 -7.94 8.78
CA ASN A 85 10.59 -7.85 10.16
C ASN A 85 9.07 -7.68 10.22
N LEU A 86 8.36 -8.71 10.71
CA LEU A 86 6.90 -8.66 10.89
C LEU A 86 6.50 -8.33 12.32
N ASP A 87 7.42 -8.40 13.29
CA ASP A 87 7.10 -8.26 14.71
C ASP A 87 6.59 -6.86 15.05
N GLU A 88 7.06 -5.83 14.33
CA GLU A 88 6.62 -4.43 14.48
C GLU A 88 5.16 -4.21 14.10
N PHE A 89 4.58 -5.09 13.29
CA PHE A 89 3.17 -5.02 12.91
C PHE A 89 2.25 -5.66 13.95
N ILE A 90 2.78 -6.45 14.89
CA ILE A 90 2.01 -7.12 15.95
C ILE A 90 1.89 -6.19 17.16
N THR A 91 0.85 -5.36 17.17
CA THR A 91 0.63 -4.38 18.25
C THR A 91 0.04 -5.00 19.53
N HIS A 92 -0.77 -6.05 19.41
CA HIS A 92 -1.48 -6.68 20.53
C HIS A 92 -1.50 -8.20 20.36
N LYS A 93 -1.45 -8.93 21.49
CA LYS A 93 -1.63 -10.38 21.55
C LYS A 93 -2.75 -10.67 22.54
N LEU A 94 -3.84 -11.24 22.04
CA LEU A 94 -5.01 -11.60 22.83
C LEU A 94 -5.29 -13.09 22.68
N PRO A 95 -5.78 -13.77 23.74
CA PRO A 95 -6.25 -15.15 23.62
C PRO A 95 -7.52 -15.20 22.76
N PHE A 96 -7.79 -16.34 22.13
CA PHE A 96 -8.88 -16.48 21.14
C PHE A 96 -10.27 -16.21 21.73
N GLU A 97 -10.44 -16.49 23.02
CA GLU A 97 -11.65 -16.25 23.80
C GLU A 97 -12.07 -14.76 23.78
N ASN A 98 -11.12 -13.85 23.58
CA ASN A 98 -11.31 -12.40 23.55
C ASN A 98 -11.46 -11.85 22.11
N ILE A 99 -11.88 -12.67 21.14
CA ILE A 99 -11.98 -12.27 19.72
C ILE A 99 -12.85 -11.02 19.48
N ASN A 100 -13.94 -10.85 20.25
CA ASN A 100 -14.81 -9.68 20.09
C ASN A 100 -14.09 -8.39 20.49
N GLU A 101 -13.33 -8.41 21.59
CA GLU A 101 -12.49 -7.28 22.00
C GLU A 101 -11.44 -6.94 20.95
N ALA A 102 -10.86 -7.97 20.30
CA ALA A 102 -9.90 -7.77 19.22
C ALA A 102 -10.53 -7.07 18.00
N ILE A 103 -11.77 -7.44 17.63
CA ILE A 103 -12.53 -6.81 16.54
C ILE A 103 -12.87 -5.36 16.89
N ASP A 104 -13.38 -5.09 18.09
CA ASP A 104 -13.73 -3.74 18.54
C ASP A 104 -12.50 -2.83 18.57
N SER A 105 -11.38 -3.36 19.05
CA SER A 105 -10.09 -2.68 19.07
C SER A 105 -9.58 -2.36 17.66
N ALA A 106 -9.77 -3.25 16.70
CA ALA A 106 -9.42 -3.01 15.30
C ALA A 106 -10.31 -1.93 14.67
N ALA A 107 -11.61 -1.91 14.97
CA ALA A 107 -12.54 -0.91 14.45
C ALA A 107 -12.25 0.52 14.93
N GLN A 108 -11.69 0.66 16.14
CA GLN A 108 -11.31 1.96 16.71
C GLN A 108 -9.99 2.50 16.14
N ARG A 109 -9.09 1.64 15.65
CA ARG A 109 -7.80 2.06 15.09
C ARG A 109 -7.91 2.37 13.60
N ARG A 110 -7.72 3.63 13.24
CA ARG A 110 -7.61 4.08 11.84
C ARG A 110 -6.16 4.26 11.33
N GLN A 111 -5.15 3.99 12.16
CA GLN A 111 -3.73 4.17 11.80
C GLN A 111 -2.89 2.94 12.20
N MET A 112 -2.06 2.48 11.27
CA MET A 112 -0.96 1.54 11.56
C MET A 112 0.15 2.27 12.33
N PRO A 113 0.95 1.56 13.15
CA PRO A 113 2.16 2.14 13.74
C PRO A 113 3.08 2.70 12.65
N GLU A 114 3.72 3.85 12.92
CA GLU A 114 4.73 4.42 12.03
C GLU A 114 5.90 3.43 11.88
N MET A 115 6.20 3.04 10.65
CA MET A 115 7.36 2.21 10.35
C MET A 115 8.66 2.98 10.62
N PRO A 116 9.70 2.36 11.20
CA PRO A 116 10.98 3.01 11.38
C PRO A 116 11.55 3.47 10.04
N SER A 117 12.12 4.68 10.04
CA SER A 117 12.59 5.48 8.89
C SER A 117 13.75 4.88 8.07
N THR A 118 13.90 3.56 8.06
CA THR A 118 14.72 2.85 7.08
C THR A 118 14.14 3.14 5.70
N PRO A 119 14.95 3.52 4.69
CA PRO A 119 14.45 3.94 3.39
C PRO A 119 13.94 2.74 2.59
N LEU A 120 12.81 2.18 3.00
CA LEU A 120 11.88 1.58 2.05
C LEU A 120 11.18 2.76 1.40
N ILE A 121 11.83 3.22 0.34
CA ILE A 121 11.35 4.21 -0.61
C ILE A 121 9.94 3.77 -1.02
N PHE A 122 8.92 4.36 -0.40
CA PHE A 122 7.62 4.60 -1.04
C PHE A 122 7.81 5.87 -1.88
N ALA A 123 8.62 5.71 -2.92
CA ALA A 123 8.80 6.65 -4.02
C ALA A 123 9.10 5.83 -5.25
#